data_AF-A0A166BT72-F1
#
_entry.id   AF-A0A166BT72-F1
#
_cell.length_a   1.000
_cell.length_b   1.000
_cell.length_c   1.000
_cell.angle_alpha   90.00
_cell.angle_beta   90.00
_cell.angle_gamma   90.00
#
_symmetry.space_group_name_H-M   'P 1'
#
loop_
_entity.id
_entity.type
_entity.pdbx_description
1 polymer ?
#
loop_
_entity_poly.entity_id
_entity_poly.type
_entity_poly.pdbx_seq_one_letter_code
_entity_poly.pdbx_strand_id
1 'polypeptide(L)'
;MSLSLLTLALALYGTGAAAMPTSLTKRQDDQACIDSIPPGPDQDTVNKIYLKAIDMGASLVVMQATLETCMQETRCNNISCGDQDSVGAFQQRPSMGWGTVEQIMDVSYSAGKFIEQAIPLAASNPGLSADGIAQGVQRAEAGNLYAKHFDTANQLIQQAADATGVPFGSVSPSGGGGGGSPPPPPPPPPSGGGASGGCSNTYTPVPGDYCWLIANNHGISVEQFLANNPSVDAGCSNLQVGVAYCI
;
A
#
# COMPACT_ATOMS: atom_id res chain seq x y z
N MET A 1 -59.37 -63.54 18.03
CA MET A 1 -58.98 -62.71 16.88
C MET A 1 -58.64 -61.31 17.39
N SER A 2 -57.71 -60.66 16.70
CA SER A 2 -57.15 -59.31 16.95
C SER A 2 -56.01 -59.21 17.96
N LEU A 3 -54.83 -59.52 17.42
CA LEU A 3 -53.55 -58.88 17.76
C LEU A 3 -53.71 -57.35 17.78
N SER A 4 -53.06 -56.68 18.73
CA SER A 4 -52.55 -55.33 18.48
C SER A 4 -51.16 -55.21 19.07
N LEU A 5 -50.22 -54.81 18.21
CA LEU A 5 -48.79 -54.84 18.41
C LEU A 5 -48.33 -53.73 19.35
N LEU A 6 -47.42 -54.09 20.25
CA LEU A 6 -46.56 -53.20 21.00
C LEU A 6 -45.53 -52.59 20.02
N THR A 7 -45.67 -51.31 19.67
CA THR A 7 -44.62 -50.57 18.95
C THR A 7 -43.62 -50.00 19.95
N LEU A 8 -42.46 -50.65 20.01
CA LEU A 8 -41.26 -50.17 20.70
C LEU A 8 -40.68 -48.99 19.90
N ALA A 9 -40.85 -47.77 20.40
CA ALA A 9 -40.19 -46.60 19.83
C ALA A 9 -38.72 -46.57 20.28
N LEU A 10 -37.82 -47.02 19.40
CA LEU A 10 -36.38 -46.89 19.58
C LEU A 10 -35.99 -45.44 19.27
N ALA A 11 -35.71 -44.64 20.30
CA ALA A 11 -35.16 -43.30 20.13
C ALA A 11 -33.71 -43.42 19.65
N LEU A 12 -33.50 -43.27 18.34
CA LEU A 12 -32.18 -43.02 17.78
C LEU A 12 -31.79 -41.58 18.14
N TYR A 13 -30.87 -41.43 19.08
CA TYR A 13 -30.09 -40.20 19.23
C TYR A 13 -29.26 -40.04 17.97
N GLY A 14 -29.78 -39.29 17.00
CA GLY A 14 -28.99 -38.78 15.91
C GLY A 14 -27.96 -37.82 16.48
N THR A 15 -26.70 -38.25 16.56
CA THR A 15 -25.57 -37.33 16.63
C THR A 15 -25.50 -36.62 15.29
N GLY A 16 -26.34 -35.60 15.12
CA GLY A 16 -26.21 -34.63 14.05
C GLY A 16 -24.99 -33.78 14.32
N ALA A 17 -23.80 -34.32 14.07
CA ALA A 17 -22.69 -33.48 13.68
C ALA A 17 -23.14 -32.85 12.35
N ALA A 18 -23.56 -31.59 12.40
CA ALA A 18 -23.75 -30.80 11.21
C ALA A 18 -22.45 -30.92 10.40
N ALA A 19 -22.51 -31.60 9.26
CA ALA A 19 -21.41 -31.64 8.33
C ALA A 19 -21.17 -30.19 7.90
N MET A 20 -20.10 -29.60 8.44
CA MET A 20 -19.58 -28.35 7.90
C MET A 20 -19.28 -28.62 6.42
N PRO A 21 -19.77 -27.79 5.48
CA PRO A 21 -19.54 -28.04 4.07
C PRO A 21 -18.03 -28.06 3.80
N THR A 22 -17.52 -29.22 3.40
CA THR A 22 -16.10 -29.47 3.07
C THR A 22 -15.73 -28.96 1.68
N SER A 23 -16.28 -27.82 1.26
CA SER A 23 -15.91 -27.19 0.00
C SER A 23 -16.03 -25.68 0.16
N LEU A 24 -14.89 -24.99 0.11
CA LEU A 24 -14.83 -23.55 -0.19
C LEU A 24 -15.28 -23.38 -1.65
N THR A 25 -16.58 -23.51 -1.90
CA THR A 25 -17.13 -23.16 -3.21
C THR A 25 -16.87 -21.67 -3.38
N LYS A 26 -16.00 -21.33 -4.35
CA LYS A 26 -15.87 -20.01 -4.96
C LYS A 26 -17.23 -19.31 -4.92
N ARG A 27 -17.31 -18.13 -4.31
CA ARG A 27 -18.56 -17.36 -4.28
C ARG A 27 -19.01 -17.21 -5.74
N GLN A 28 -20.23 -17.67 -6.06
CA GLN A 28 -20.67 -17.80 -7.46
C GLN A 28 -20.78 -16.44 -8.19
N ASP A 29 -20.53 -15.35 -7.49
CA ASP A 29 -20.65 -13.95 -7.87
C ASP A 29 -19.32 -13.16 -7.91
N ASP A 30 -18.16 -13.81 -7.73
CA ASP A 30 -16.86 -13.12 -7.66
C ASP A 30 -16.58 -12.24 -8.90
N GLN A 31 -16.92 -12.71 -10.11
CA GLN A 31 -16.68 -11.94 -11.33
C GLN A 31 -17.56 -10.70 -11.43
N ALA A 32 -18.86 -10.83 -11.13
CA ALA A 32 -19.78 -9.69 -11.17
C ALA A 32 -19.38 -8.61 -10.16
N CYS A 33 -18.83 -9.03 -9.02
CA CYS A 33 -18.33 -8.10 -8.03
C CYS A 33 -17.03 -7.42 -8.46
N ILE A 34 -16.08 -8.16 -9.03
CA ILE A 34 -14.85 -7.60 -9.62
C ILE A 34 -15.19 -6.59 -10.73
N ASP A 35 -16.16 -6.91 -11.58
CA ASP A 35 -16.62 -6.04 -12.66
C ASP A 35 -17.30 -4.76 -12.14
N SER A 36 -17.82 -4.80 -10.90
CA SER A 36 -18.45 -3.65 -10.24
C SER A 36 -17.47 -2.67 -9.58
N ILE A 37 -16.19 -3.05 -9.45
CA ILE A 37 -15.17 -2.19 -8.87
C ILE A 37 -15.05 -0.91 -9.70
N PRO A 38 -15.25 0.28 -9.10
CA PRO A 38 -15.08 1.56 -9.80
C PRO A 38 -13.72 1.66 -10.50
N PRO A 39 -13.61 2.39 -11.62
CA PRO A 39 -12.34 2.53 -12.34
C PRO A 39 -11.28 3.31 -11.56
N GLY A 40 -11.70 4.14 -10.59
CA GLY A 40 -10.83 4.94 -9.74
C GLY A 40 -10.87 4.54 -8.26
N PRO A 41 -9.97 5.13 -7.47
CA PRO A 41 -9.89 4.89 -6.04
C PRO A 41 -11.01 5.56 -5.24
N ASP A 42 -11.43 4.87 -4.19
CA ASP A 42 -12.26 5.46 -3.14
C ASP A 42 -11.38 6.30 -2.21
N GLN A 43 -11.60 7.62 -2.18
CA GLN A 43 -10.74 8.54 -1.46
C GLN A 43 -10.77 8.32 0.06
N ASP A 44 -11.91 7.91 0.63
CA ASP A 44 -12.02 7.61 2.06
C ASP A 44 -11.16 6.40 2.44
N THR A 45 -11.14 5.37 1.59
CA THR A 45 -10.24 4.21 1.73
C THR A 45 -8.78 4.65 1.69
N VAL A 46 -8.40 5.47 0.72
CA VAL A 46 -7.03 6.00 0.58
C VAL A 46 -6.63 6.84 1.80
N ASN A 47 -7.50 7.73 2.28
CA ASN A 47 -7.23 8.57 3.46
C ASN A 47 -7.03 7.74 4.74
N LYS A 48 -7.82 6.67 4.92
CA LYS A 48 -7.64 5.74 6.06
C LYS A 48 -6.31 5.01 6.00
N ILE A 49 -5.92 4.51 4.82
CA ILE A 49 -4.62 3.86 4.61
C ILE A 49 -3.48 4.83 4.95
N TYR A 50 -3.57 6.06 4.43
CA TYR A 50 -2.58 7.11 4.65
C TYR A 50 -2.40 7.44 6.14
N LEU A 51 -3.49 7.71 6.85
CA LEU A 51 -3.46 7.99 8.29
C LEU A 51 -2.94 6.80 9.08
N LYS A 52 -3.28 5.57 8.68
CA LYS A 52 -2.78 4.38 9.35
C LYS A 52 -1.26 4.18 9.16
N ALA A 53 -0.76 4.44 7.94
CA ALA A 53 0.67 4.38 7.65
C ALA A 53 1.45 5.40 8.50
N ILE A 54 0.91 6.61 8.65
CA ILE A 54 1.43 7.65 9.53
C ILE A 54 1.45 7.19 11.00
N ASP A 55 0.33 6.69 11.51
CA ASP A 55 0.19 6.19 12.89
C ASP A 55 1.22 5.10 13.22
N MET A 56 1.54 4.26 12.24
CA MET A 56 2.51 3.16 12.39
C MET A 56 3.98 3.58 12.14
N GLY A 57 4.24 4.85 11.82
CA GLY A 57 5.59 5.33 11.51
C GLY A 57 6.16 4.68 10.23
N ALA A 58 5.31 4.36 9.26
CA ALA A 58 5.74 3.81 7.99
C ALA A 58 6.70 4.77 7.28
N SER A 59 7.76 4.23 6.68
CA SER A 59 8.56 4.98 5.72
C SER A 59 7.77 5.23 4.45
N LEU A 60 8.23 6.17 3.63
CA LEU A 60 7.58 6.46 2.35
C LEU A 60 7.46 5.22 1.46
N VAL A 61 8.54 4.44 1.35
CA VAL A 61 8.54 3.24 0.50
C VAL A 61 7.52 2.21 0.99
N VAL A 62 7.27 2.15 2.30
CA VAL A 62 6.22 1.30 2.88
C VAL A 62 4.82 1.84 2.57
N MET A 63 4.61 3.15 2.70
CA MET A 63 3.32 3.75 2.34
C MET A 63 3.02 3.59 0.85
N GLN A 64 4.01 3.78 -0.01
CA GLN A 64 3.89 3.57 -1.44
C GLN A 64 3.57 2.10 -1.75
N ALA A 65 4.28 1.14 -1.16
CA ALA A 65 3.98 -0.29 -1.32
C ALA A 65 2.54 -0.62 -0.89
N THR A 66 2.07 0.02 0.18
CA THR A 66 0.70 -0.15 0.70
C THR A 66 -0.34 0.33 -0.31
N LEU A 67 -0.14 1.52 -0.91
CA LEU A 67 -1.06 2.06 -1.90
C LEU A 67 -0.95 1.39 -3.28
N GLU A 68 0.24 0.97 -3.70
CA GLU A 68 0.42 0.13 -4.89
C GLU A 68 -0.35 -1.19 -4.74
N THR A 69 -0.26 -1.83 -3.56
CA THR A 69 -1.01 -3.05 -3.26
C THR A 69 -2.50 -2.80 -3.34
N CYS A 70 -3.00 -1.82 -2.60
CA CYS A 70 -4.40 -1.44 -2.59
C CYS A 70 -4.94 -1.15 -4.01
N MET A 71 -4.15 -0.44 -4.84
CA MET A 71 -4.50 -0.15 -6.23
C MET A 71 -4.55 -1.40 -7.10
N GLN A 72 -3.59 -2.30 -6.94
CA GLN A 72 -3.53 -3.55 -7.70
C GLN A 72 -4.67 -4.49 -7.35
N GLU A 73 -5.03 -4.61 -6.08
CA GLU A 73 -6.02 -5.58 -5.60
C GLU A 73 -7.46 -5.14 -5.90
N THR A 74 -7.77 -3.86 -5.69
CA THR A 74 -9.17 -3.38 -5.77
C THR A 74 -9.31 -1.97 -6.34
N ARG A 75 -8.22 -1.40 -6.88
CA ARG A 75 -8.13 0.03 -7.18
C ARG A 75 -8.47 0.85 -5.93
N CYS A 76 -8.10 0.39 -4.74
CA CYS A 76 -8.45 0.99 -3.46
C CYS A 76 -9.95 1.16 -3.20
N ASN A 77 -10.74 0.12 -3.48
CA ASN A 77 -12.16 0.07 -3.11
C ASN A 77 -12.38 -1.06 -2.09
N ASN A 78 -13.05 -0.75 -0.98
CA ASN A 78 -13.29 -1.72 0.08
C ASN A 78 -14.49 -2.63 -0.25
N ILE A 79 -14.22 -3.80 -0.83
CA ILE A 79 -15.25 -4.71 -1.36
C ILE A 79 -15.43 -5.97 -0.52
N SER A 80 -16.65 -6.50 -0.43
CA SER A 80 -16.99 -7.68 0.39
C SER A 80 -16.80 -9.02 -0.33
N CYS A 81 -16.13 -9.00 -1.48
CA CYS A 81 -15.99 -10.10 -2.43
C CYS A 81 -14.54 -10.18 -2.95
N GLY A 82 -14.22 -11.24 -3.68
CA GLY A 82 -12.87 -11.51 -4.15
C GLY A 82 -12.66 -12.98 -4.49
N ASP A 83 -11.50 -13.33 -5.03
CA ASP A 83 -11.17 -14.74 -5.26
C ASP A 83 -11.24 -15.55 -3.95
N GLN A 84 -11.94 -16.68 -3.98
CA GLN A 84 -12.14 -17.56 -2.83
C GLN A 84 -12.82 -16.85 -1.63
N ASP A 85 -12.09 -16.61 -0.53
CA ASP A 85 -12.60 -15.88 0.65
C ASP A 85 -11.91 -14.53 0.85
N SER A 86 -11.20 -14.01 -0.16
CA SER A 86 -10.63 -12.66 -0.12
C SER A 86 -11.72 -11.60 0.03
N VAL A 87 -11.43 -10.59 0.86
CA VAL A 87 -12.27 -9.40 1.05
C VAL A 87 -11.40 -8.17 1.31
N GLY A 88 -12.03 -7.00 1.25
CA GLY A 88 -11.43 -5.71 1.58
C GLY A 88 -10.51 -5.14 0.50
N ALA A 89 -10.01 -3.94 0.77
CA ALA A 89 -9.20 -3.15 -0.18
C ALA A 89 -7.88 -3.82 -0.60
N PHE A 90 -7.37 -4.76 0.22
CA PHE A 90 -6.12 -5.49 -0.01
C PHE A 90 -6.35 -6.96 -0.41
N GLN A 91 -7.61 -7.36 -0.64
CA GLN A 91 -8.00 -8.74 -0.98
C GLN A 91 -7.38 -9.80 -0.06
N GLN A 92 -7.34 -9.51 1.24
CA GLN A 92 -6.78 -10.37 2.26
C GLN A 92 -7.73 -11.53 2.59
N ARG A 93 -7.17 -12.68 2.94
CA ARG A 93 -7.93 -13.92 3.18
C ARG A 93 -8.03 -14.26 4.67
N PRO A 94 -9.24 -14.36 5.24
CA PRO A 94 -9.43 -14.89 6.59
C PRO A 94 -8.82 -16.28 6.78
N SER A 95 -9.03 -17.17 5.81
CA SER A 95 -8.46 -18.53 5.82
C SER A 95 -6.93 -18.58 5.88
N MET A 96 -6.24 -17.50 5.49
CA MET A 96 -4.78 -17.39 5.51
C MET A 96 -4.25 -16.63 6.75
N GLY A 97 -5.12 -16.33 7.72
CA GLY A 97 -4.73 -15.74 9.01
C GLY A 97 -4.57 -14.22 9.01
N TRP A 98 -5.07 -13.52 7.98
CA TRP A 98 -5.04 -12.05 7.95
C TRP A 98 -5.99 -11.38 8.94
N GLY A 99 -7.04 -12.08 9.38
CA GLY A 99 -8.05 -11.58 10.32
C GLY A 99 -9.41 -12.22 10.05
N THR A 100 -10.43 -11.84 10.82
CA THR A 100 -11.82 -12.16 10.49
C THR A 100 -12.31 -11.30 9.31
N VAL A 101 -13.41 -11.68 8.66
CA VAL A 101 -14.05 -10.87 7.60
C VAL A 101 -14.36 -9.45 8.10
N GLU A 102 -14.93 -9.33 9.31
CA GLU A 102 -15.25 -8.03 9.91
C GLU A 102 -14.02 -7.15 10.08
N GLN A 103 -12.92 -7.74 10.57
CA GLN A 103 -11.65 -7.02 10.71
C GLN A 103 -11.06 -6.63 9.35
N ILE A 104 -11.05 -7.52 8.36
CA ILE A 104 -10.46 -7.21 7.04
C ILE A 104 -11.27 -6.13 6.30
N MET A 105 -12.60 -6.09 6.50
CA MET A 105 -13.45 -5.03 5.98
C MET A 105 -13.25 -3.68 6.67
N ASP A 106 -12.54 -3.60 7.80
CA ASP A 106 -12.01 -2.35 8.32
C ASP A 106 -10.70 -2.02 7.59
N VAL A 107 -10.73 -0.93 6.81
CA VAL A 107 -9.58 -0.47 6.02
C VAL A 107 -8.36 -0.16 6.89
N SER A 108 -8.55 0.40 8.09
CA SER A 108 -7.42 0.71 8.98
C SER A 108 -6.80 -0.55 9.55
N TYR A 109 -7.60 -1.57 9.85
CA TYR A 109 -7.11 -2.87 10.29
C TYR A 109 -6.34 -3.57 9.16
N SER A 110 -6.95 -3.71 7.97
CA SER A 110 -6.34 -4.43 6.84
C SER A 110 -5.06 -3.76 6.35
N ALA A 111 -5.04 -2.42 6.27
CA ALA A 111 -3.82 -1.65 6.01
C ALA A 111 -2.77 -1.88 7.09
N GLY A 112 -3.17 -1.84 8.37
CA GLY A 112 -2.27 -2.08 9.49
C GLY A 112 -1.61 -3.46 9.44
N LYS A 113 -2.36 -4.52 9.12
CA LYS A 113 -1.82 -5.88 8.96
C LYS A 113 -0.82 -6.01 7.82
N PHE A 114 -1.01 -5.26 6.73
CA PHE A 114 -0.04 -5.19 5.64
C PHE A 114 1.22 -4.45 6.09
N ILE A 115 1.06 -3.26 6.68
CA ILE A 115 2.17 -2.40 7.12
C ILE A 115 3.03 -3.09 8.19
N GLU A 116 2.42 -3.85 9.10
CA GLU A 116 3.09 -4.65 10.13
C GLU A 116 4.14 -5.61 9.53
N GLN A 117 3.89 -6.14 8.33
CA GLN A 117 4.83 -6.99 7.60
C GLN A 117 5.78 -6.19 6.71
N ALA A 118 5.29 -5.09 6.12
CA ALA A 118 6.06 -4.26 5.20
C ALA A 118 7.22 -3.50 5.88
N ILE A 119 7.01 -2.97 7.10
CA ILE A 119 8.05 -2.23 7.85
C ILE A 119 9.32 -3.07 8.08
N PRO A 120 9.25 -4.26 8.73
CA PRO A 120 10.44 -5.06 8.96
C PRO A 120 11.06 -5.59 7.65
N LEU A 121 10.24 -5.83 6.62
CA LEU A 121 10.74 -6.23 5.30
C LEU A 121 11.59 -5.12 4.66
N ALA A 122 11.10 -3.88 4.65
CA ALA A 122 11.83 -2.73 4.14
C ALA A 122 13.10 -2.46 4.96
N ALA A 123 13.02 -2.54 6.29
CA ALA A 123 14.15 -2.32 7.17
C ALA A 123 15.27 -3.35 6.97
N SER A 124 14.91 -4.60 6.71
CA SER A 124 15.88 -5.70 6.48
C SER A 124 16.47 -5.70 5.07
N ASN A 125 15.88 -4.96 4.14
CA ASN A 125 16.29 -4.90 2.73
C ASN A 125 16.44 -3.45 2.26
N PRO A 126 17.49 -2.73 2.71
CA PRO A 126 17.72 -1.36 2.27
C PRO A 126 17.81 -1.27 0.74
N GLY A 127 17.01 -0.38 0.14
CA GLY A 127 16.94 -0.20 -1.30
C GLY A 127 15.94 -1.10 -2.04
N LEU A 128 15.19 -1.96 -1.33
CA LEU A 128 14.06 -2.67 -1.91
C LEU A 128 12.98 -1.67 -2.35
N SER A 129 12.48 -1.82 -3.57
CA SER A 129 11.42 -0.96 -4.12
C SER A 129 10.07 -1.19 -3.44
N ALA A 130 9.14 -0.25 -3.60
CA ALA A 130 7.76 -0.40 -3.15
C ALA A 130 7.08 -1.66 -3.72
N ASP A 131 7.22 -1.89 -5.02
CA ASP A 131 6.74 -3.10 -5.71
C ASP A 131 7.36 -4.39 -5.10
N GLY A 132 8.66 -4.36 -4.81
CA GLY A 132 9.34 -5.49 -4.15
C GLY A 132 8.80 -5.78 -2.74
N ILE A 133 8.47 -4.73 -1.97
CA ILE A 133 7.83 -4.87 -0.65
C ILE A 133 6.40 -5.42 -0.81
N ALA A 134 5.62 -4.89 -1.76
CA ALA A 134 4.25 -5.33 -2.03
C ALA A 134 4.20 -6.83 -2.38
N GLN A 135 5.05 -7.26 -3.32
CA GLN A 135 5.18 -8.66 -3.70
C GLN A 135 5.61 -9.53 -2.51
N GLY A 136 6.59 -9.08 -1.72
CA GLY A 136 7.08 -9.82 -0.56
C GLY A 136 6.02 -10.04 0.52
N VAL A 137 5.19 -9.02 0.79
CA VAL A 137 4.11 -9.11 1.80
C VAL A 137 2.95 -9.96 1.31
N GLN A 138 2.48 -9.75 0.07
CA GLN A 138 1.36 -10.53 -0.48
C GLN A 138 1.77 -11.96 -0.87
N ARG A 139 3.07 -12.28 -0.89
CA ARG A 139 3.63 -13.55 -1.37
C ARG A 139 3.12 -13.91 -2.76
N ALA A 140 2.88 -12.90 -3.58
CA ALA A 140 2.34 -13.06 -4.91
C ALA A 140 3.47 -13.29 -5.91
N GLU A 141 3.34 -14.27 -6.80
CA GLU A 141 4.18 -14.41 -8.00
C GLU A 141 3.75 -13.41 -9.09
N ALA A 142 3.50 -12.16 -8.70
CA ALA A 142 2.89 -11.16 -9.56
C ALA A 142 3.85 -10.59 -10.61
N GLY A 143 5.18 -10.81 -10.47
CA GLY A 143 6.16 -10.11 -11.27
C GLY A 143 6.04 -8.59 -11.08
N ASN A 144 6.33 -7.79 -12.12
CA ASN A 144 6.38 -6.32 -12.05
C ASN A 144 4.99 -5.63 -12.06
N LEU A 145 3.93 -6.30 -11.60
CA LEU A 145 2.54 -5.81 -11.72
C LEU A 145 2.19 -4.70 -10.74
N TYR A 146 2.87 -4.57 -9.59
CA TYR A 146 2.60 -3.46 -8.66
C TYR A 146 3.32 -2.18 -9.10
N ALA A 147 4.49 -2.30 -9.73
CA ALA A 147 5.26 -1.17 -10.25
C ALA A 147 4.48 -0.28 -11.24
N LYS A 148 3.47 -0.81 -11.95
CA LYS A 148 2.62 0.00 -12.84
C LYS A 148 1.79 1.06 -12.07
N HIS A 149 1.62 0.88 -10.77
CA HIS A 149 0.89 1.79 -9.89
C HIS A 149 1.79 2.81 -9.19
N PHE A 150 3.09 2.83 -9.48
CA PHE A 150 4.05 3.77 -8.88
C PHE A 150 3.56 5.22 -8.92
N ASP A 151 3.24 5.72 -10.11
CA ASP A 151 2.78 7.11 -10.29
C ASP A 151 1.44 7.36 -9.59
N THR A 152 0.51 6.41 -9.70
CA THR A 152 -0.80 6.52 -9.06
C THR A 152 -0.69 6.52 -7.54
N ALA A 153 0.15 5.67 -6.96
CA ALA A 153 0.38 5.63 -5.52
C ALA A 153 0.96 6.96 -5.02
N ASN A 154 1.94 7.51 -5.72
CA ASN A 154 2.49 8.83 -5.38
C ASN A 154 1.45 9.96 -5.49
N GLN A 155 0.57 9.92 -6.48
CA GLN A 155 -0.55 10.86 -6.58
C GLN A 155 -1.56 10.70 -5.43
N LEU A 156 -1.84 9.46 -5.02
CA LEU A 156 -2.77 9.19 -3.91
C LEU A 156 -2.20 9.62 -2.55
N ILE A 157 -0.89 9.46 -2.34
CA ILE A 157 -0.18 10.00 -1.18
C ILE A 157 -0.38 11.52 -1.10
N GLN A 158 -0.24 12.21 -2.23
CA GLN A 158 -0.46 13.66 -2.30
C GLN A 158 -1.90 14.03 -1.98
N GLN A 159 -2.86 13.39 -2.63
CA GLN A 159 -4.29 13.66 -2.43
C GLN A 159 -4.71 13.42 -0.97
N ALA A 160 -4.16 12.38 -0.34
CA ALA A 160 -4.44 12.09 1.06
C ALA A 160 -3.79 13.10 2.01
N ALA A 161 -2.57 13.55 1.74
CA ALA A 161 -1.93 14.62 2.52
C ALA A 161 -2.76 15.92 2.48
N ASP A 162 -3.20 16.32 1.29
CA ASP A 162 -4.03 17.51 1.09
C ASP A 162 -5.40 17.36 1.76
N ALA A 163 -6.05 16.20 1.61
CA ALA A 163 -7.37 15.94 2.19
C ALA A 163 -7.36 15.86 3.72
N THR A 164 -6.29 15.33 4.30
CA THR A 164 -6.17 15.15 5.77
C THR A 164 -5.55 16.34 6.47
N GLY A 165 -4.85 17.22 5.74
CA GLY A 165 -4.07 18.31 6.30
C GLY A 165 -2.85 17.85 7.12
N VAL A 166 -2.45 16.58 6.98
CA VAL A 166 -1.29 16.00 7.65
C VAL A 166 -0.23 15.72 6.58
N PRO A 167 0.89 16.47 6.52
CA PRO A 167 1.95 16.18 5.56
C PRO A 167 2.64 14.84 5.88
N PHE A 168 3.00 14.06 4.86
CA PHE A 168 3.71 12.81 5.11
C PHE A 168 5.14 13.11 5.60
N GLY A 169 5.56 12.47 6.69
CA GLY A 169 6.85 12.77 7.34
C GLY A 169 6.84 13.95 8.33
N SER A 170 5.71 14.66 8.47
CA SER A 170 5.53 15.67 9.55
C SER A 170 5.34 15.04 10.93
N VAL A 171 4.92 13.78 10.96
CA VAL A 171 4.92 12.93 12.15
C VAL A 171 6.30 12.31 12.34
N SER A 172 7.12 12.92 13.20
CA SER A 172 8.26 12.19 13.76
C SER A 172 7.74 10.97 14.53
N PRO A 173 8.17 9.73 14.23
CA PRO A 173 7.94 8.62 15.13
C PRO A 173 8.70 8.93 16.42
N SER A 174 7.98 9.24 17.49
CA SER A 174 8.56 9.12 18.82
C SER A 174 8.78 7.64 19.08
N GLY A 175 9.95 7.12 18.73
CA GLY A 175 10.37 5.76 19.05
C GLY A 175 11.23 5.09 17.99
N GLY A 176 12.54 5.28 18.06
CA GLY A 176 13.50 4.48 17.31
C GLY A 176 14.83 5.18 17.10
N GLY A 177 15.68 5.17 18.13
CA GLY A 177 16.99 5.83 18.11
C GLY A 177 17.92 5.32 17.01
N GLY A 178 18.52 6.27 16.29
CA GLY A 178 19.60 6.06 15.33
C GLY A 178 20.34 7.37 15.13
N GLY A 179 20.97 7.88 16.19
CA GLY A 179 21.84 9.05 16.13
C GLY A 179 23.09 8.75 15.31
N GLY A 180 23.01 8.96 14.00
CA GLY A 180 24.17 9.20 13.15
C GLY A 180 24.20 10.67 12.80
N SER A 181 25.21 11.41 13.26
CA SER A 181 25.50 12.72 12.67
C SER A 181 25.63 12.54 11.15
N PRO A 182 25.06 13.42 10.31
CA PRO A 182 25.23 13.32 8.88
C PRO A 182 26.73 13.37 8.54
N PRO A 183 27.21 12.53 7.60
CA PRO A 183 28.58 12.63 7.12
C PRO A 183 28.83 14.05 6.57
N PRO A 184 30.07 14.55 6.60
CA PRO A 184 30.41 15.82 5.98
C PRO A 184 29.92 15.84 4.52
N PRO A 185 29.43 16.98 4.02
CA PRO A 185 28.86 17.06 2.69
C PRO A 185 29.89 16.55 1.65
N PRO A 186 29.48 15.66 0.73
CA PRO A 186 30.36 15.23 -0.35
C PRO A 186 30.80 16.44 -1.20
N PRO A 187 31.92 16.32 -1.93
CA PRO A 187 32.35 17.35 -2.88
C PRO A 187 31.20 17.71 -3.83
N PRO A 188 31.15 18.97 -4.32
CA PRO A 188 30.07 19.43 -5.18
C PRO A 188 29.91 18.47 -6.37
N PRO A 189 28.68 17.98 -6.62
CA PRO A 189 28.45 16.98 -7.66
C PRO A 189 28.75 17.57 -9.05
N PRO A 190 29.05 16.72 -10.04
CA PRO A 190 29.15 17.16 -11.43
C PRO A 190 27.86 17.88 -11.84
N SER A 191 27.98 19.08 -12.41
CA SER A 191 26.87 19.83 -13.01
C SER A 191 26.33 19.06 -14.24
N GLY A 192 25.45 18.08 -14.00
CA GLY A 192 24.96 17.15 -15.02
C GLY A 192 23.44 17.19 -15.24
N GLY A 193 22.66 17.73 -14.31
CA GLY A 193 21.23 17.94 -14.51
C GLY A 193 21.04 19.09 -15.49
N GLY A 194 20.40 18.84 -16.64
CA GLY A 194 20.14 19.84 -17.67
C GLY A 194 19.19 20.92 -17.16
N ALA A 195 19.70 21.84 -16.35
CA ALA A 195 19.00 22.98 -15.82
C ALA A 195 18.58 23.90 -16.98
N SER A 196 17.31 24.27 -17.05
CA SER A 196 16.90 25.39 -17.88
C SER A 196 17.47 26.68 -17.25
N GLY A 197 17.89 27.64 -18.09
CA GLY A 197 18.64 28.81 -17.64
C GLY A 197 17.97 29.57 -16.49
N GLY A 198 18.69 29.78 -15.38
CA GLY A 198 18.23 30.57 -14.24
C GLY A 198 18.25 29.86 -12.87
N CYS A 199 18.80 28.65 -12.78
CA CYS A 199 18.92 27.88 -11.54
C CYS A 199 19.60 28.68 -10.42
N SER A 200 18.82 29.16 -9.44
CA SER A 200 19.32 30.01 -8.35
C SER A 200 19.82 29.18 -7.17
N ASN A 201 19.21 28.02 -6.92
CA ASN A 201 19.64 27.06 -5.92
C ASN A 201 19.57 25.65 -6.49
N THR A 202 20.33 24.73 -5.89
CA THR A 202 20.32 23.31 -6.27
C THR A 202 20.14 22.44 -5.05
N TYR A 203 19.53 21.28 -5.26
CA TYR A 203 19.46 20.19 -4.31
C TYR A 203 20.05 18.93 -4.94
N THR A 204 20.73 18.13 -4.14
CA THR A 204 21.30 16.85 -4.58
C THR A 204 20.51 15.73 -3.93
N PRO A 205 19.70 14.97 -4.69
CA PRO A 205 18.90 13.88 -4.16
C PRO A 205 19.78 12.85 -3.45
N VAL A 206 19.30 12.43 -2.30
CA VAL A 206 19.82 11.29 -1.54
C VAL A 206 18.89 10.08 -1.73
N PRO A 207 19.31 8.86 -1.35
CA PRO A 207 18.44 7.69 -1.45
C PRO A 207 17.11 7.91 -0.71
N GLY A 208 15.99 7.74 -1.42
CA GLY A 208 14.63 7.98 -0.91
C GLY A 208 13.99 9.29 -1.35
N ASP A 209 14.74 10.18 -2.01
CA ASP A 209 14.18 11.37 -2.62
C ASP A 209 13.43 11.08 -3.92
N TYR A 210 12.40 11.88 -4.15
CA TYR A 210 11.60 11.94 -5.37
C TYR A 210 11.09 13.38 -5.51
N CYS A 211 10.61 13.75 -6.69
CA CYS A 211 10.43 15.14 -7.10
C CYS A 211 9.56 15.94 -6.13
N TRP A 212 8.51 15.33 -5.57
CA TRP A 212 7.66 16.02 -4.60
C TRP A 212 8.36 16.30 -3.28
N LEU A 213 9.06 15.32 -2.70
CA LEU A 213 9.77 15.53 -1.44
C LEU A 213 10.79 16.66 -1.56
N ILE A 214 11.51 16.70 -2.68
CA ILE A 214 12.45 17.77 -2.99
C ILE A 214 11.70 19.09 -3.15
N ALA A 215 10.72 19.15 -4.04
CA ALA A 215 9.98 20.37 -4.34
C ALA A 215 9.35 20.98 -3.07
N ASN A 216 8.66 20.15 -2.29
CA ASN A 216 7.99 20.55 -1.07
C ASN A 216 8.96 21.04 0.02
N ASN A 217 10.06 20.32 0.26
CA ASN A 217 11.08 20.73 1.24
C ASN A 217 11.77 22.05 0.87
N HIS A 218 11.72 22.41 -0.41
CA HIS A 218 12.30 23.63 -0.94
C HIS A 218 11.26 24.70 -1.33
N GLY A 219 9.99 24.49 -0.97
CA GLY A 219 8.92 25.48 -1.13
C GLY A 219 8.53 25.78 -2.59
N ILE A 220 8.74 24.83 -3.50
CA ILE A 220 8.32 24.91 -4.91
C ILE A 220 7.31 23.80 -5.24
N SER A 221 6.55 23.96 -6.32
CA SER A 221 5.68 22.88 -6.81
C SER A 221 6.49 21.83 -7.59
N VAL A 222 5.96 20.60 -7.70
CA VAL A 222 6.56 19.57 -8.56
C VAL A 222 6.62 20.03 -10.01
N GLU A 223 5.57 20.71 -10.49
CA GLU A 223 5.54 21.29 -11.84
C GLU A 223 6.68 22.29 -12.03
N GLN A 224 6.95 23.14 -11.04
CA GLN A 224 8.07 24.06 -11.06
C GLN A 224 9.42 23.33 -10.99
N PHE A 225 9.55 22.29 -10.17
CA PHE A 225 10.76 21.46 -10.14
C PHE A 225 11.04 20.79 -11.49
N LEU A 226 10.02 20.21 -12.14
CA LEU A 226 10.15 19.60 -13.46
C LEU A 226 10.44 20.63 -14.56
N ALA A 227 9.82 21.82 -14.49
CA ALA A 227 10.11 22.92 -15.41
C ALA A 227 11.55 23.45 -15.28
N ASN A 228 12.06 23.50 -14.05
CA ASN A 228 13.45 23.87 -13.75
C ASN A 228 14.44 22.79 -14.21
N ASN A 229 13.99 21.52 -14.28
CA ASN A 229 14.82 20.37 -14.63
C ASN A 229 14.23 19.55 -15.78
N PRO A 230 14.23 20.05 -17.04
CA PRO A 230 13.64 19.36 -18.19
C PRO A 230 14.22 17.97 -18.50
N SER A 231 15.37 17.62 -17.92
CA SER A 231 15.95 16.28 -17.99
C SER A 231 15.25 15.26 -17.10
N VAL A 232 14.47 15.70 -16.11
CA VAL A 232 13.67 14.83 -15.24
C VAL A 232 12.32 14.58 -15.91
N ASP A 233 11.95 13.31 -16.03
CA ASP A 233 10.67 12.93 -16.62
C ASP A 233 9.48 13.25 -15.70
N ALA A 234 8.28 13.27 -16.28
CA ALA A 234 7.06 13.63 -15.54
C ALA A 234 6.72 12.65 -14.40
N GLY A 235 7.18 11.40 -14.46
CA GLY A 235 7.03 10.39 -13.39
C GLY A 235 8.14 10.47 -12.33
N CYS A 236 9.09 11.40 -12.48
CA CYS A 236 10.30 11.49 -11.67
C CYS A 236 11.14 10.19 -11.62
N SER A 237 10.97 9.30 -12.61
CA SER A 237 11.52 7.95 -12.57
C SER A 237 13.03 7.91 -12.83
N ASN A 238 13.54 8.95 -13.51
CA ASN A 238 14.93 9.11 -13.88
C ASN A 238 15.70 10.09 -12.97
N LEU A 239 15.16 10.43 -11.79
CA LEU A 239 15.86 11.22 -10.78
C LEU A 239 17.09 10.46 -10.26
N GLN A 240 18.27 11.06 -10.34
CA GLN A 240 19.54 10.41 -9.99
C GLN A 240 20.06 10.90 -8.66
N VAL A 241 20.29 9.95 -7.74
CA VAL A 241 20.99 10.22 -6.48
C VAL A 241 22.40 10.74 -6.78
N GLY A 242 22.80 11.82 -6.10
CA GLY A 242 24.11 12.43 -6.28
C GLY A 242 24.23 13.38 -7.48
N VAL A 243 23.14 13.63 -8.22
CA VAL A 243 23.10 14.64 -9.29
C VAL A 243 22.39 15.89 -8.80
N ALA A 244 22.97 17.07 -9.03
CA ALA A 244 22.31 18.31 -8.63
C ALA A 244 21.14 18.66 -9.58
N TYR A 245 19.99 18.97 -8.98
CA TYR A 245 18.79 19.46 -9.65
C TYR A 245 18.40 20.84 -9.10
N CYS A 246 17.78 21.65 -9.95
CA CYS A 246 17.36 23.00 -9.63
C CYS A 246 16.14 23.04 -8.74
N ILE A 247 16.20 23.91 -7.74
CA ILE A 247 15.10 24.24 -6.83
C ILE A 247 14.87 25.76 -6.84
#